data_AF-A0A4Q7YBV7-F1
#
_entry.id   AF-A0A4Q7YBV7-F1
#
_cell.length_a   1.000
_cell.length_b   1.000
_cell.length_c   1.000
_cell.angle_alpha   90.00
_cell.angle_beta   90.00
_cell.angle_gamma   90.00
#
_symmetry.space_group_name_H-M   'P 1'
#
loop_
_entity.id
_entity.type
_entity.pdbx_description
1 polymer ?
#
loop_
_entity_poly.entity_id
_entity_poly.type
_entity_poly.pdbx_seq_one_letter_code
_entity_poly.pdbx_strand_id
1 'polypeptide(L)'
;MRCTDEEDERLKLIRRYVTPGRRYLKLGGVLIGMSGSDRAKFMRKLGQAAGEISPRELSLLLDGGWRERKTAAWLIAVAGRSEFRESLGELLLASEGPYTGQAYCVALTTFGTSADAAPLAAYLDRYLQRPDLYYDQTAALGALLLLDAKLGADHAGRFLTPNGLWQQWIDGPPSKDREAPDTYREFIGQLCAFADEAAKRCSTRRLGVTAAGS
;
A
#
# COMPACT_ATOMS: atom_id res chain seq x y z
N MET A 1 25.47 21.31 6.75
CA MET A 1 25.79 20.31 7.78
C MET A 1 24.58 19.44 8.18
N ARG A 2 23.32 19.93 8.18
CA ARG A 2 22.12 19.08 8.41
C ARG A 2 21.81 18.07 7.28
N CYS A 3 22.09 18.42 6.02
CA CYS A 3 21.80 17.56 4.86
C CYS A 3 22.54 16.20 4.92
N THR A 4 23.80 16.22 5.37
CA THR A 4 24.65 15.02 5.43
C THR A 4 24.20 14.04 6.52
N ASP A 5 23.70 14.55 7.65
CA ASP A 5 23.25 13.71 8.77
C ASP A 5 21.94 12.97 8.43
N GLU A 6 21.01 13.63 7.71
CA GLU A 6 19.76 13.01 7.27
C GLU A 6 19.97 12.00 6.14
N GLU A 7 20.92 12.24 5.23
CA GLU A 7 21.33 11.28 4.21
C GLU A 7 21.94 10.02 4.84
N ASP A 8 22.83 10.19 5.81
CA ASP A 8 23.43 9.08 6.56
C ASP A 8 22.40 8.29 7.38
N GLU A 9 21.44 9.00 8.00
CA GLU A 9 20.31 8.38 8.70
C GLU A 9 19.46 7.56 7.71
N ARG A 10 19.10 8.14 6.56
CA ARG A 10 18.33 7.44 5.52
C ARG A 10 19.05 6.20 5.01
N LEU A 11 20.36 6.25 4.80
CA LEU A 11 21.15 5.08 4.39
C LEU A 11 21.10 3.95 5.43
N LYS A 12 21.14 4.28 6.73
CA LYS A 12 20.95 3.30 7.81
C LYS A 12 19.54 2.69 7.76
N LEU A 13 18.52 3.50 7.54
CA LEU A 13 17.13 3.03 7.39
C LEU A 13 16.95 2.13 6.17
N ILE A 14 17.57 2.47 5.03
CA ILE A 14 17.55 1.63 3.83
C ILE A 14 18.14 0.24 4.13
N ARG A 15 19.29 0.19 4.78
CA ARG A 15 19.94 -1.07 5.18
C ARG A 15 19.11 -1.89 6.16
N ARG A 16 18.39 -1.23 7.07
CA ARG A 16 17.60 -1.90 8.13
C ARG A 16 16.21 -2.32 7.67
N TYR A 17 15.54 -1.52 6.84
CA TYR A 17 14.12 -1.69 6.53
C TYR A 17 13.86 -2.04 5.07
N VAL A 18 14.66 -1.57 4.12
CA VAL A 18 14.34 -1.66 2.68
C VAL A 18 15.04 -2.85 2.01
N THR A 19 16.35 -2.99 2.21
CA THR A 19 17.16 -4.00 1.51
C THR A 19 17.20 -5.42 2.11
N PRO A 20 16.90 -5.68 3.41
CA PRO A 20 17.04 -7.02 3.98
C PRO A 20 16.28 -8.09 3.18
N GLY A 21 17.01 -9.09 2.69
CA GLY A 21 16.44 -10.18 1.88
C GLY A 21 15.71 -9.71 0.61
N ARG A 22 16.11 -8.55 0.06
CA ARG A 22 15.48 -7.84 -1.06
C ARG A 22 13.99 -7.57 -0.81
N ARG A 23 13.63 -7.16 0.41
CA ARG A 23 12.23 -6.93 0.84
C ARG A 23 11.43 -6.11 -0.16
N TYR A 24 11.95 -4.98 -0.63
CA TYR A 24 11.26 -4.10 -1.58
C TYR A 24 10.79 -4.79 -2.89
N LEU A 25 11.49 -5.85 -3.34
CA LEU A 25 11.08 -6.64 -4.51
C LEU A 25 9.95 -7.61 -4.23
N LYS A 26 9.78 -8.03 -2.96
CA LYS A 26 8.76 -9.00 -2.56
C LYS A 26 7.42 -8.35 -2.25
N LEU A 27 7.41 -7.07 -1.90
CA LEU A 27 6.20 -6.32 -1.56
C LEU A 27 5.35 -6.09 -2.82
N GLY A 28 4.06 -6.43 -2.78
CA GLY A 28 3.13 -6.33 -3.92
C GLY A 28 2.73 -7.70 -4.47
N GLY A 29 2.51 -7.84 -5.78
CA GLY A 29 1.95 -9.06 -6.39
C GLY A 29 2.72 -10.36 -6.09
N VAL A 30 4.04 -10.28 -5.89
CA VAL A 30 4.89 -11.43 -5.50
C VAL A 30 4.42 -12.10 -4.20
N LEU A 31 3.76 -11.35 -3.30
CA LEU A 31 3.25 -11.89 -2.03
C LEU A 31 2.16 -12.94 -2.23
N ILE A 32 1.39 -12.86 -3.31
CA ILE A 32 0.26 -13.77 -3.58
C ILE A 32 0.77 -15.17 -3.91
N GLY A 33 1.89 -15.26 -4.63
CA GLY A 33 2.54 -16.55 -4.94
C GLY A 33 3.39 -17.12 -3.80
N MET A 34 3.58 -16.37 -2.70
CA MET A 34 4.42 -16.83 -1.59
C MET A 34 3.63 -17.80 -0.69
N SER A 35 4.18 -18.98 -0.41
CA SER A 35 3.49 -20.00 0.39
C SER A 35 4.37 -20.56 1.51
N GLY A 36 3.75 -21.35 2.39
CA GLY A 36 4.44 -22.14 3.42
C GLY A 36 5.33 -21.36 4.39
N SER A 37 6.50 -21.92 4.68
CA SER A 37 7.45 -21.41 5.68
C SER A 37 8.05 -20.05 5.29
N ASP A 38 8.25 -19.80 3.99
CA ASP A 38 8.77 -18.54 3.48
C ASP A 38 7.78 -17.38 3.70
N ARG A 39 6.49 -17.62 3.44
CA ARG A 39 5.42 -16.66 3.73
C ARG A 39 5.39 -16.30 5.22
N ALA A 40 5.37 -17.31 6.08
CA ALA A 40 5.36 -17.13 7.53
C ALA A 40 6.59 -16.35 8.05
N LYS A 41 7.78 -16.67 7.52
CA LYS A 41 9.04 -16.01 7.89
C LYS A 41 9.06 -14.55 7.42
N PHE A 42 8.57 -14.28 6.22
CA PHE A 42 8.50 -12.92 5.69
C PHE A 42 7.51 -12.06 6.48
N MET A 43 6.30 -12.56 6.72
CA MET A 43 5.27 -11.87 7.53
C MET A 43 5.78 -11.51 8.91
N ARG A 44 6.43 -12.45 9.61
CA ARG A 44 7.01 -12.18 10.94
C ARG A 44 8.06 -11.06 10.90
N LYS A 45 8.96 -11.09 9.91
CA LYS A 45 9.99 -10.06 9.75
C LYS A 45 9.41 -8.70 9.37
N LEU A 46 8.35 -8.68 8.57
CA LEU A 46 7.65 -7.46 8.17
C LEU A 46 6.90 -6.86 9.36
N GLY A 47 6.13 -7.67 10.09
CA GLY A 47 5.43 -7.26 11.31
C GLY A 47 6.37 -6.72 12.38
N GLN A 48 7.51 -7.40 12.63
CA GLN A 48 8.52 -6.90 13.56
C GLN A 48 9.08 -5.53 13.11
N ALA A 49 9.43 -5.39 11.84
CA ALA A 49 9.92 -4.11 11.32
C ALA A 49 8.88 -2.99 11.44
N ALA A 50 7.61 -3.29 11.18
CA ALA A 50 6.50 -2.34 11.29
C ALA A 50 6.25 -1.91 12.74
N GLY A 51 6.45 -2.82 13.71
CA GLY A 51 6.37 -2.51 15.13
C GLY A 51 7.56 -1.73 15.70
N GLU A 52 8.73 -1.80 15.06
CA GLU A 52 9.97 -1.15 15.51
C GLU A 52 10.20 0.25 14.91
N ILE A 53 9.74 0.48 13.67
CA ILE A 53 10.00 1.75 12.98
C ILE A 53 9.17 2.90 13.58
N SER A 54 9.81 4.04 13.77
CA SER A 54 9.18 5.26 14.29
C SER A 54 8.51 6.09 13.19
N PRO A 55 7.58 7.01 13.53
CA PRO A 55 6.97 7.92 12.56
C PRO A 55 7.99 8.81 11.82
N ARG A 56 9.05 9.26 12.51
CA ARG A 56 10.11 10.06 11.88
C ARG A 56 10.87 9.26 10.83
N GLU A 57 11.23 8.02 11.14
CA GLU A 57 11.91 7.12 10.19
C GLU A 57 11.03 6.77 8.99
N LEU A 58 9.72 6.58 9.20
CA LEU A 58 8.75 6.40 8.11
C LEU A 58 8.71 7.60 7.18
N SER A 59 8.67 8.82 7.73
CA SER A 59 8.69 10.07 6.95
C SER A 59 9.96 10.16 6.11
N LEU A 60 11.13 9.90 6.70
CA LEU A 60 12.41 9.88 5.99
C LEU A 60 12.46 8.87 4.84
N LEU A 61 11.76 7.73 4.95
CA LEU A 61 11.66 6.74 3.86
C LEU A 61 10.66 7.15 2.78
N LEU A 62 9.55 7.82 3.15
CA LEU A 62 8.58 8.36 2.18
C LEU A 62 9.19 9.47 1.32
N ASP A 63 10.10 10.26 1.89
CA ASP A 63 10.88 11.28 1.16
C ASP A 63 12.00 10.66 0.29
N GLY A 64 12.12 9.33 0.28
CA GLY A 64 13.10 8.57 -0.49
C GLY A 64 12.68 8.28 -1.94
N GLY A 65 13.41 7.35 -2.56
CA GLY A 65 13.06 6.81 -3.87
C GLY A 65 11.92 5.79 -3.79
N TRP A 66 11.56 5.21 -4.94
CA TRP A 66 10.42 4.30 -5.03
C TRP A 66 10.55 3.06 -4.14
N ARG A 67 11.78 2.57 -3.88
CA ARG A 67 12.01 1.38 -3.04
C ARG A 67 11.71 1.67 -1.58
N GLU A 68 12.16 2.84 -1.13
CA GLU A 68 12.01 3.37 0.21
C GLU A 68 10.52 3.67 0.47
N ARG A 69 9.89 4.44 -0.43
CA ARG A 69 8.45 4.75 -0.42
C ARG A 69 7.57 3.51 -0.35
N LYS A 70 7.80 2.55 -1.24
CA LYS A 70 7.06 1.29 -1.28
C LYS A 70 7.20 0.51 0.03
N THR A 71 8.41 0.46 0.59
CA THR A 71 8.65 -0.22 1.87
C THR A 71 7.93 0.49 3.01
N ALA A 72 8.03 1.82 3.09
CA ALA A 72 7.37 2.62 4.12
C ALA A 72 5.85 2.43 4.10
N ALA A 73 5.23 2.47 2.92
CA ALA A 73 3.79 2.25 2.76
C ALA A 73 3.34 0.89 3.31
N TRP A 74 4.10 -0.18 3.07
CA TRP A 74 3.79 -1.50 3.63
C TRP A 74 3.99 -1.57 5.14
N LEU A 75 5.01 -0.91 5.69
CA LEU A 75 5.19 -0.84 7.14
C LEU A 75 4.05 -0.05 7.81
N ILE A 76 3.59 1.03 7.18
CA ILE A 76 2.44 1.81 7.60
C ILE A 76 1.16 0.97 7.60
N ALA A 77 0.91 0.23 6.51
CA ALA A 77 -0.24 -0.66 6.38
C ALA A 77 -0.25 -1.71 7.50
N VAL A 78 0.87 -2.41 7.70
CA VAL A 78 1.01 -3.47 8.72
C VAL A 78 0.92 -2.91 10.14
N ALA A 79 1.39 -1.69 10.37
CA ALA A 79 1.35 -1.05 11.69
C ALA A 79 0.05 -0.29 11.98
N GLY A 80 -0.86 -0.15 11.00
CA GLY A 80 -2.10 0.61 11.13
C GLY A 80 -1.89 2.11 11.40
N ARG A 81 -0.84 2.71 10.82
CA ARG A 81 -0.43 4.11 11.10
C ARG A 81 -1.24 5.11 10.27
N SER A 82 -2.51 5.28 10.63
CA SER A 82 -3.46 6.15 9.92
C SER A 82 -3.10 7.64 9.93
N GLU A 83 -2.18 8.07 10.79
CA GLU A 83 -1.63 9.43 10.79
C GLU A 83 -0.90 9.79 9.47
N PHE A 84 -0.49 8.80 8.67
CA PHE A 84 0.12 9.01 7.35
C PHE A 84 -0.90 9.08 6.20
N ARG A 85 -2.21 9.00 6.48
CA ARG A 85 -3.26 9.00 5.45
C ARG A 85 -3.11 10.15 4.45
N GLU A 86 -2.95 11.37 4.94
CA GLU A 86 -2.82 12.56 4.11
C GLU A 86 -1.59 12.48 3.20
N SER A 87 -0.41 12.23 3.78
CA SER A 87 0.84 12.09 3.02
C SER A 87 0.78 10.95 1.99
N LEU A 88 0.16 9.82 2.31
CA LEU A 88 -0.01 8.71 1.36
C LEU A 88 -0.96 9.10 0.21
N GLY A 89 -2.01 9.86 0.51
CA GLY A 89 -2.93 10.39 -0.48
C GLY A 89 -2.27 11.38 -1.43
N GLU A 90 -1.47 12.31 -0.90
CA GLU A 90 -0.68 13.26 -1.69
C GLU A 90 0.31 12.55 -2.60
N LEU A 91 1.06 11.57 -2.07
CA LEU A 91 2.02 10.79 -2.84
C LEU A 91 1.34 9.97 -3.95
N LEU A 92 0.18 9.37 -3.65
CA LEU A 92 -0.62 8.68 -4.66
C LEU A 92 -1.06 9.64 -5.75
N LEU A 93 -1.62 10.80 -5.38
CA LEU A 93 -2.14 11.80 -6.32
C LEU A 93 -1.06 12.48 -7.17
N ALA A 94 0.16 12.61 -6.63
CA ALA A 94 1.32 13.08 -7.38
C ALA A 94 1.78 12.05 -8.44
N SER A 95 1.55 10.76 -8.18
CA SER A 95 1.94 9.64 -9.03
C SER A 95 3.43 9.66 -9.41
N GLU A 96 4.27 10.15 -8.49
CA GLU A 96 5.71 10.31 -8.69
C GLU A 96 6.47 9.03 -8.32
N GLY A 97 6.92 8.33 -9.35
CA GLY A 97 7.82 7.19 -9.24
C GLY A 97 7.10 5.84 -9.40
N PRO A 98 7.68 4.93 -10.20
CA PRO A 98 7.03 3.67 -10.55
C PRO A 98 6.90 2.75 -9.33
N TYR A 99 5.92 1.85 -9.37
CA TYR A 99 5.76 0.72 -8.42
C TYR A 99 5.36 1.09 -6.99
N THR A 100 4.95 2.33 -6.73
CA THR A 100 4.58 2.81 -5.38
C THR A 100 3.08 2.92 -5.17
N GLY A 101 2.29 3.30 -6.19
CA GLY A 101 0.86 3.61 -6.02
C GLY A 101 0.04 2.44 -5.49
N GLN A 102 0.29 1.21 -5.96
CA GLN A 102 -0.33 0.01 -5.39
C GLN A 102 -0.07 -0.13 -3.88
N ALA A 103 1.12 0.22 -3.39
CA ALA A 103 1.44 0.12 -1.96
C ALA A 103 0.69 1.18 -1.14
N TYR A 104 0.50 2.38 -1.69
CA TYR A 104 -0.32 3.43 -1.07
C TYR A 104 -1.80 3.02 -1.03
N CYS A 105 -2.31 2.44 -2.12
CA CYS A 105 -3.67 1.91 -2.18
C CYS A 105 -3.92 0.84 -1.11
N VAL A 106 -2.99 -0.10 -0.94
CA VAL A 106 -3.06 -1.11 0.13
C VAL A 106 -3.09 -0.44 1.51
N ALA A 107 -2.17 0.50 1.79
CA ALA A 107 -2.11 1.17 3.08
C ALA A 107 -3.41 1.94 3.42
N LEU A 108 -3.91 2.76 2.51
CA LEU A 108 -5.18 3.47 2.68
C LEU A 108 -6.35 2.48 2.92
N THR A 109 -6.39 1.39 2.16
CA THR A 109 -7.47 0.39 2.30
C THR A 109 -7.40 -0.40 3.61
N THR A 110 -6.21 -0.60 4.17
CA THR A 110 -6.04 -1.26 5.48
C THR A 110 -6.53 -0.41 6.65
N PHE A 111 -6.56 0.91 6.53
CA PHE A 111 -7.12 1.78 7.56
C PHE A 111 -8.65 1.62 7.69
N GLY A 112 -9.34 1.37 6.57
CA GLY A 112 -10.71 0.85 6.56
C GLY A 112 -11.78 1.84 7.03
N THR A 113 -11.57 3.14 6.88
CA THR A 113 -12.51 4.21 7.25
C THR A 113 -13.02 4.95 6.01
N SER A 114 -14.12 5.67 6.14
CA SER A 114 -14.66 6.50 5.04
C SER A 114 -13.68 7.59 4.58
N ALA A 115 -12.80 8.08 5.47
CA ALA A 115 -11.78 9.06 5.11
C ALA A 115 -10.73 8.51 4.12
N ASP A 116 -10.59 7.18 4.01
CA ASP A 116 -9.63 6.54 3.12
C ASP A 116 -10.11 6.49 1.66
N ALA A 117 -11.41 6.66 1.43
CA ALA A 117 -11.99 6.68 0.09
C ALA A 117 -11.62 7.95 -0.69
N ALA A 118 -11.52 9.10 0.00
CA ALA A 118 -11.32 10.39 -0.67
C ALA A 118 -9.99 10.48 -1.46
N PRO A 119 -8.82 10.05 -0.93
CA PRO A 119 -7.59 10.06 -1.70
C PRO A 119 -7.62 9.14 -2.93
N LEU A 120 -8.22 7.94 -2.80
CA LEU A 120 -8.37 6.98 -3.90
C LEU A 120 -9.27 7.54 -5.00
N ALA A 121 -10.39 8.15 -4.60
CA ALA A 121 -11.35 8.75 -5.51
C ALA A 121 -10.75 9.97 -6.24
N ALA A 122 -9.98 10.81 -5.54
CA ALA A 122 -9.27 11.94 -6.15
C ALA A 122 -8.21 11.50 -7.18
N TYR A 123 -7.49 10.41 -6.89
CA TYR A 123 -6.56 9.81 -7.84
C TYR A 123 -7.28 9.32 -9.11
N LEU A 124 -8.39 8.58 -8.93
CA LEU A 124 -9.17 8.05 -10.06
C LEU A 124 -9.80 9.16 -10.91
N ASP A 125 -10.34 10.22 -10.29
CA ASP A 125 -10.86 11.39 -11.00
C ASP A 125 -9.80 11.98 -11.96
N ARG A 126 -8.54 12.07 -11.51
CA ARG A 126 -7.45 12.64 -12.31
C ARG A 126 -6.94 11.68 -13.38
N TYR A 127 -6.67 10.43 -13.02
CA TYR A 127 -5.89 9.52 -13.87
C TYR A 127 -6.73 8.61 -14.76
N LEU A 128 -8.04 8.46 -14.52
CA LEU A 128 -8.92 7.80 -15.50
C LEU A 128 -9.17 8.69 -16.73
N GLN A 129 -9.09 10.01 -16.59
CA GLN A 129 -9.17 10.94 -17.72
C GLN A 129 -7.93 10.93 -18.62
N ARG A 130 -6.91 10.12 -18.29
CA ARG A 130 -5.62 10.02 -18.98
C ARG A 130 -5.44 8.63 -19.56
N PRO A 131 -6.12 8.29 -20.68
CA PRO A 131 -5.99 6.97 -21.31
C PRO A 131 -4.58 6.69 -21.81
N ASP A 132 -3.76 7.70 -22.03
CA ASP A 132 -2.34 7.59 -22.38
C ASP A 132 -1.47 7.05 -21.23
N LEU A 133 -1.96 7.07 -19.99
CA LEU A 133 -1.21 6.69 -18.79
C LEU A 133 -1.71 5.37 -18.21
N TYR A 134 -0.79 4.42 -18.06
CA TYR A 134 -1.02 3.14 -17.39
C TYR A 134 -0.22 3.08 -16.09
N TYR A 135 -0.79 3.67 -15.03
CA TYR A 135 -0.21 3.77 -13.70
C TYR A 135 -0.93 2.79 -12.76
N ASP A 136 -1.43 3.28 -11.62
CA ASP A 136 -2.04 2.49 -10.55
C ASP A 136 -3.57 2.62 -10.55
N GLN A 137 -4.21 3.02 -11.66
CA GLN A 137 -5.68 3.16 -11.75
C GLN A 137 -6.43 1.87 -11.39
N THR A 138 -5.91 0.71 -11.83
CA THR A 138 -6.48 -0.61 -11.50
C THR A 138 -6.42 -0.87 -9.99
N ALA A 139 -5.28 -0.60 -9.35
CA ALA A 139 -5.09 -0.75 -7.91
C ALA A 139 -5.96 0.23 -7.10
N ALA A 140 -6.06 1.48 -7.52
CA ALA A 140 -6.89 2.49 -6.87
C ALA A 140 -8.39 2.17 -6.97
N LEU A 141 -8.84 1.66 -8.12
CA LEU A 141 -10.22 1.18 -8.28
C LEU A 141 -10.50 -0.04 -7.41
N GLY A 142 -9.62 -1.04 -7.42
CA GLY A 142 -9.76 -2.22 -6.58
C GLY A 142 -9.80 -1.88 -5.08
N ALA A 143 -8.97 -0.93 -4.65
CA ALA A 143 -8.97 -0.40 -3.29
C ALA A 143 -10.28 0.31 -2.92
N LEU A 144 -10.81 1.18 -3.80
CA LEU A 144 -12.05 1.89 -3.55
C LEU A 144 -13.25 0.93 -3.49
N LEU A 145 -13.32 -0.05 -4.41
CA LEU A 145 -14.34 -1.10 -4.39
C LEU A 145 -14.29 -1.94 -3.11
N LEU A 146 -13.09 -2.22 -2.60
CA LEU A 146 -12.93 -2.97 -1.36
C LEU A 146 -13.40 -2.16 -0.14
N LEU A 147 -13.11 -0.85 -0.11
CA LEU A 147 -13.64 0.04 0.93
C LEU A 147 -15.16 0.15 0.88
N ASP A 148 -15.74 0.34 -0.30
CA ASP A 148 -17.19 0.39 -0.50
C ASP A 148 -17.86 -0.88 0.03
N ALA A 149 -17.34 -2.06 -0.32
CA ALA A 149 -17.85 -3.33 0.16
C ALA A 149 -17.74 -3.48 1.69
N LYS A 150 -16.66 -2.99 2.31
CA LYS A 150 -16.47 -3.04 3.77
C LYS A 150 -17.38 -2.07 4.51
N LEU A 151 -17.66 -0.92 3.93
CA LEU A 151 -18.36 0.20 4.58
C LEU A 151 -19.85 0.27 4.21
N GLY A 152 -20.31 -0.53 3.24
CA GLY A 152 -21.65 -0.39 2.67
C GLY A 152 -21.84 0.94 1.95
N ALA A 153 -20.79 1.43 1.29
CA ALA A 153 -20.77 2.68 0.54
C ALA A 153 -20.75 2.41 -0.98
N ASP A 154 -20.82 3.48 -1.78
CA ASP A 154 -20.78 3.43 -3.24
C ASP A 154 -19.97 4.61 -3.83
N HIS A 155 -18.74 4.78 -3.35
CA HIS A 155 -17.83 5.80 -3.87
C HIS A 155 -17.32 5.47 -5.28
N ALA A 156 -17.16 4.18 -5.60
CA ALA A 156 -16.68 3.69 -6.89
C ALA A 156 -17.74 3.74 -8.00
N GLY A 157 -19.04 3.69 -7.66
CA GLY A 157 -20.14 3.61 -8.62
C GLY A 157 -20.08 4.67 -9.72
N ARG A 158 -19.69 5.91 -9.38
CA ARG A 158 -19.56 7.00 -10.36
C ARG A 158 -18.56 6.72 -11.49
N PHE A 159 -17.51 5.94 -11.23
CA PHE A 159 -16.50 5.58 -12.22
C PHE A 159 -16.93 4.43 -13.12
N LEU A 160 -17.84 3.59 -12.64
CA LEU A 160 -18.30 2.35 -13.27
C LEU A 160 -19.64 2.48 -14.01
N THR A 161 -20.17 3.69 -14.13
CA THR A 161 -21.35 3.95 -14.96
C THR A 161 -21.12 3.52 -16.41
N PRO A 162 -22.16 3.13 -17.17
CA PRO A 162 -22.02 2.86 -18.59
C PRO A 162 -21.42 4.07 -19.33
N ASN A 163 -20.39 3.84 -20.14
CA ASN A 163 -19.56 4.87 -20.76
C ASN A 163 -18.90 5.84 -19.76
N GLY A 164 -18.74 5.43 -18.49
CA GLY A 164 -18.07 6.20 -17.44
C GLY A 164 -16.55 6.22 -17.60
N LEU A 165 -15.87 6.93 -16.69
CA LEU A 165 -14.43 7.16 -16.75
C LEU A 165 -13.61 5.85 -16.79
N TRP A 166 -14.06 4.81 -16.09
CA TRP A 166 -13.37 3.52 -16.13
C TRP A 166 -13.40 2.89 -17.53
N GLN A 167 -14.58 2.82 -18.14
CA GLN A 167 -14.75 2.25 -19.47
C GLN A 167 -13.99 3.07 -20.52
N GLN A 168 -14.09 4.41 -20.44
CA GLN A 168 -13.34 5.31 -21.33
C GLN A 168 -11.82 5.13 -21.22
N TRP A 169 -11.30 4.92 -20.01
CA TRP A 169 -9.87 4.69 -19.80
C TRP A 169 -9.40 3.35 -20.39
N ILE A 170 -10.18 2.28 -20.17
CA ILE A 170 -9.92 0.93 -20.70
C ILE A 170 -9.95 0.92 -22.23
N ASP A 171 -10.97 1.54 -22.82
CA ASP A 171 -11.18 1.57 -24.28
C ASP A 171 -10.29 2.62 -24.96
N GLY A 172 -9.78 3.60 -24.21
CA GLY A 172 -8.91 4.65 -24.72
C GLY A 172 -7.53 4.12 -25.12
N PRO A 173 -6.86 4.75 -26.10
CA PRO A 173 -5.59 4.25 -26.63
C PRO A 173 -4.41 4.45 -25.66
N PRO A 174 -3.49 3.47 -25.53
CA PRO A 174 -3.62 2.09 -26.03
C PRO A 174 -4.70 1.33 -25.26
N SER A 175 -5.52 0.52 -25.93
CA SER A 175 -6.56 -0.27 -25.27
C SER A 175 -5.96 -1.21 -24.22
N LYS A 176 -6.61 -1.35 -23.08
CA LYS A 176 -6.16 -2.20 -21.97
C LYS A 176 -6.96 -3.50 -21.91
N ASP A 177 -6.44 -4.46 -21.18
CA ASP A 177 -7.16 -5.70 -20.91
C ASP A 177 -8.44 -5.42 -20.12
N ARG A 178 -9.55 -6.00 -20.60
CA ARG A 178 -10.88 -5.83 -20.01
C ARG A 178 -11.11 -6.84 -18.90
N GLU A 179 -10.31 -6.78 -17.84
CA GLU A 179 -10.61 -7.54 -16.63
C GLU A 179 -11.83 -6.93 -15.92
N ALA A 180 -12.60 -7.78 -15.24
CA ALA A 180 -13.69 -7.30 -14.42
C ALA A 180 -13.13 -6.43 -13.27
N PRO A 181 -13.75 -5.27 -12.95
CA PRO A 181 -13.33 -4.44 -11.82
C PRO A 181 -13.16 -5.23 -10.50
N ASP A 182 -13.95 -6.28 -10.33
CA ASP A 182 -13.92 -7.15 -9.16
C ASP A 182 -12.59 -7.91 -9.00
N THR A 183 -11.91 -8.24 -10.10
CA THR A 183 -10.59 -8.89 -10.07
C THR A 183 -9.56 -7.99 -9.38
N TYR A 184 -9.61 -6.68 -9.60
CA TYR A 184 -8.73 -5.74 -8.90
C TYR A 184 -9.08 -5.60 -7.41
N ARG A 185 -10.38 -5.67 -7.07
CA ARG A 185 -10.85 -5.69 -5.67
C ARG A 185 -10.30 -6.91 -4.94
N GLU A 186 -10.41 -8.10 -5.54
CA GLU A 186 -9.89 -9.35 -4.98
C GLU A 186 -8.37 -9.29 -4.79
N PHE A 187 -7.64 -8.80 -5.79
CA PHE A 187 -6.20 -8.62 -5.73
C PHE A 187 -5.76 -7.71 -4.58
N ILE A 188 -6.37 -6.53 -4.43
CA ILE A 188 -6.10 -5.63 -3.30
C ILE A 188 -6.51 -6.28 -1.97
N GLY A 189 -7.62 -7.03 -1.95
CA GLY A 189 -8.08 -7.79 -0.79
C GLY A 189 -7.04 -8.78 -0.28
N GLN A 190 -6.41 -9.54 -1.18
CA GLN A 190 -5.33 -10.47 -0.84
C GLN A 190 -4.12 -9.76 -0.24
N LEU A 191 -3.74 -8.59 -0.79
CA LEU A 191 -2.63 -7.79 -0.26
C LEU A 191 -2.95 -7.19 1.11
N CYS A 192 -4.18 -6.73 1.34
CA CYS A 192 -4.62 -6.24 2.65
C CYS A 192 -4.63 -7.37 3.68
N ALA A 193 -5.17 -8.56 3.32
CA ALA A 193 -5.16 -9.72 4.20
C ALA A 193 -3.73 -10.14 4.58
N PHE A 194 -2.78 -10.02 3.65
CA PHE A 194 -1.36 -10.23 3.94
C PHE A 194 -0.85 -9.25 5.01
N ALA A 195 -1.18 -7.96 4.87
CA ALA A 195 -0.77 -6.94 5.84
C ALA A 195 -1.37 -7.21 7.22
N ASP A 196 -2.66 -7.54 7.30
CA ASP A 196 -3.37 -7.86 8.54
C ASP A 196 -2.77 -9.10 9.23
N GLU A 197 -2.43 -10.13 8.47
CA GLU A 197 -1.75 -11.31 9.00
C GLU A 197 -0.35 -10.99 9.54
N ALA A 198 0.42 -10.16 8.83
CA ALA A 198 1.72 -9.71 9.30
C ALA A 198 1.61 -8.90 10.60
N ALA A 199 0.57 -8.07 10.74
CA ALA A 199 0.28 -7.30 11.93
C ALA A 199 0.00 -8.20 13.15
N LYS A 200 -0.82 -9.24 12.98
CA LYS A 200 -1.13 -10.22 14.04
C LYS A 200 0.12 -10.93 14.56
N ARG A 201 1.10 -11.21 13.70
CA ARG A 201 2.35 -11.87 14.13
C ARG A 201 3.30 -10.95 14.91
N CYS A 202 3.07 -9.64 14.90
CA CYS A 202 3.77 -8.69 15.77
C CYS A 202 3.19 -8.71 17.19
N SER A 203 1.86 -8.77 17.34
CA SER A 203 1.19 -8.69 18.66
C SER A 203 1.35 -9.95 19.50
N THR A 204 1.38 -11.14 18.89
CA THR A 204 1.57 -12.43 19.61
C THR A 204 2.89 -12.49 20.39
N ARG A 205 3.93 -11.73 19.99
CA ARG A 205 5.22 -11.70 20.68
C ARG A 205 5.23 -10.78 21.91
N ARG A 206 4.36 -9.76 21.98
CA ARG A 206 4.21 -8.91 23.19
C ARG A 206 3.57 -9.67 24.35
N LEU A 207 2.61 -10.54 24.07
CA LEU A 207 1.93 -11.36 25.09
C LEU A 207 2.77 -12.55 25.59
N GLY A 208 3.73 -13.03 24.80
CA GLY A 208 4.62 -14.13 25.18
C GLY A 208 5.83 -13.74 26.04
N VAL A 209 6.16 -12.44 26.11
CA VAL A 209 7.26 -11.94 26.96
C VAL A 209 6.79 -11.67 28.41
N THR A 210 5.50 -11.43 28.62
CA THR A 210 4.92 -11.23 29.96
C THR A 210 4.66 -12.52 30.74
N ALA A 211 4.77 -13.70 30.11
CA ALA A 211 4.49 -14.99 30.75
C ALA A 211 5.74 -15.77 31.23
N ALA A 212 6.95 -15.19 31.10
CA ALA A 212 8.22 -15.82 31.52
C ALA A 212 8.92 -15.06 32.65
N GLY A 213 8.13 -14.37 33.50
CA GLY A 213 8.61 -13.64 34.67
C GLY A 213 7.60 -13.75 35.81
N SER A 214 7.44 -14.97 36.35
CA SER A 214 6.84 -15.24 37.65
C SER A 214 7.47 -16.49 38.21
#